data_AF-A0A952K1S8-F1
#
_entry.id   AF-A0A952K1S8-F1
#
_cell.length_a   1.000
_cell.length_b   1.000
_cell.length_c   1.000
_cell.angle_alpha   90.00
_cell.angle_beta   90.00
_cell.angle_gamma   90.00
#
_symmetry.space_group_name_H-M   'P 1'
#
loop_
_entity.id
_entity.type
_entity.pdbx_description
1 polymer ?
#
loop_
_entity_poly.entity_id
_entity_poly.type
_entity_poly.pdbx_seq_one_letter_code
_entity_poly.pdbx_strand_id
1 'polypeptide(L)'
;ELTARPKEIAAWADTPDEMKPIFARQMEVYAGFMEHTDHHVGRVVDALEELELLDDTLVYVIIGDNGASAEGTPNGCFNELVVLNGAAGLETVDFMTARIDDFGTPKAYNHYSVAWAHAMDTPYQWTKQVASHWGGTRNGAIVHWPSRFEAKGEVRTQFHHVIDVAATVLDVAGIPEPSYVHGIQQMPLHGASMAPSFRDAAAPEARETQYFEMFCNRGIYHQGWTAVTRHSVPWDMTVPMPQLDDDVWELYSPEDWTQANDLSKEQPDKLRELQTLFLIEAAKYNVLPLDDRRVERFNADLAGRPQLVQGNRQILFGGMRRLTENSVVVTKNKSYSITAEIEVSKDGAEGVIVAQGGAFGGWSLYAKEGKPAYCYNLFGLQRFKVYGDDPLAEGEHQV
;
A
#
# COMPACT_ATOMS: atom_id res chain seq x y z
N GLU A 1 -5.57 17.33 -20.03
CA GLU A 1 -5.60 18.63 -19.32
C GLU A 1 -4.90 18.44 -17.98
N LEU A 2 -4.51 19.50 -17.25
CA LEU A 2 -3.97 19.32 -15.89
C LEU A 2 -5.09 19.52 -14.89
N THR A 3 -5.24 18.61 -13.93
CA THR A 3 -6.22 18.76 -12.86
C THR A 3 -5.85 19.89 -11.91
N ALA A 4 -6.85 20.43 -11.21
CA ALA A 4 -6.60 21.41 -10.17
C ALA A 4 -5.90 20.74 -8.98
N ARG A 5 -4.85 21.37 -8.45
CA ARG A 5 -4.20 20.90 -7.22
C ARG A 5 -5.21 20.92 -6.06
N PRO A 6 -5.34 19.82 -5.28
CA PRO A 6 -6.12 19.82 -4.05
C PRO A 6 -5.69 20.94 -3.09
N LYS A 7 -6.66 21.56 -2.41
CA LYS A 7 -6.41 22.72 -1.51
C LYS A 7 -5.61 22.31 -0.28
N GLU A 8 -5.68 21.03 0.08
CA GLU A 8 -4.98 20.37 1.16
C GLU A 8 -3.48 20.22 0.90
N ILE A 9 -3.02 20.45 -0.34
CA ILE A 9 -1.62 20.31 -0.75
C ILE A 9 -1.04 21.69 -1.05
N ALA A 10 0.01 22.06 -0.30
CA ALA A 10 0.73 23.32 -0.49
C ALA A 10 1.49 23.35 -1.83
N ALA A 11 1.67 24.54 -2.41
CA ALA A 11 2.58 24.69 -3.54
C ALA A 11 4.03 24.57 -3.08
N TRP A 12 4.92 24.19 -4.01
CA TRP A 12 6.36 24.29 -3.78
C TRP A 12 6.79 25.73 -3.46
N ALA A 13 6.20 26.72 -4.13
CA ALA A 13 6.49 28.14 -3.88
C ALA A 13 6.07 28.61 -2.47
N ASP A 14 5.06 27.96 -1.89
CA ASP A 14 4.54 28.28 -0.56
C ASP A 14 5.18 27.43 0.55
N THR A 15 6.07 26.49 0.19
CA THR A 15 6.76 25.61 1.14
C THR A 15 7.84 26.41 1.91
N PRO A 16 7.89 26.33 3.25
CA PRO A 16 8.94 26.96 4.04
C PRO A 16 10.34 26.55 3.58
N ASP A 17 11.29 27.50 3.55
CA ASP A 17 12.63 27.25 3.01
C ASP A 17 13.39 26.14 3.75
N GLU A 18 13.17 26.00 5.06
CA GLU A 18 13.74 24.93 5.89
C GLU A 18 13.25 23.51 5.53
N MET A 19 12.06 23.39 4.93
CA MET A 19 11.51 22.11 4.50
C MET A 19 12.03 21.67 3.12
N LYS A 20 12.44 22.62 2.27
CA LYS A 20 12.85 22.32 0.89
C LYS A 20 14.00 21.31 0.80
N PRO A 21 15.07 21.37 1.62
CA PRO A 21 16.12 20.35 1.60
C PRO A 21 15.60 18.96 2.00
N ILE A 22 14.70 18.87 2.98
CA ILE A 22 14.10 17.61 3.41
C ILE A 22 13.27 17.02 2.26
N PHE A 23 12.41 17.81 1.62
CA PHE A 23 11.61 17.37 0.48
C PHE A 23 12.47 16.95 -0.71
N ALA A 24 13.56 17.67 -1.00
CA ALA A 24 14.50 17.27 -2.04
C ALA A 24 15.12 15.90 -1.72
N ARG A 25 15.63 15.70 -0.50
CA ARG A 25 16.23 14.41 -0.10
C ARG A 25 15.23 13.26 -0.12
N GLN A 26 13.97 13.49 0.27
CA GLN A 26 12.90 12.49 0.15
C GLN A 26 12.74 11.99 -1.29
N MET A 27 12.77 12.91 -2.26
CA MET A 27 12.60 12.57 -3.68
C MET A 27 13.89 12.00 -4.30
N GLU A 28 15.08 12.45 -3.87
CA GLU A 28 16.37 11.84 -4.23
C GLU A 28 16.41 10.36 -3.84
N VAL A 29 15.96 10.03 -2.63
CA VAL A 29 15.88 8.64 -2.15
C VAL A 29 14.90 7.83 -2.98
N TYR A 30 13.72 8.37 -3.28
CA TYR A 30 12.75 7.69 -4.15
C TYR A 30 13.33 7.44 -5.54
N ALA A 31 13.95 8.44 -6.17
CA ALA A 31 14.57 8.30 -7.48
C ALA A 31 15.67 7.22 -7.49
N GLY A 32 16.52 7.20 -6.46
CA GLY A 32 17.53 6.15 -6.30
C GLY A 32 16.92 4.75 -6.10
N PHE A 33 15.82 4.63 -5.37
CA PHE A 33 15.09 3.37 -5.23
C PHE A 33 14.51 2.89 -6.56
N MET A 34 13.94 3.81 -7.35
CA MET A 34 13.38 3.50 -8.66
C MET A 34 14.46 3.07 -9.66
N GLU A 35 15.59 3.80 -9.72
CA GLU A 35 16.75 3.44 -10.56
C GLU A 35 17.31 2.06 -10.17
N HIS A 36 17.45 1.79 -8.88
CA HIS A 36 17.91 0.48 -8.40
C HIS A 36 16.92 -0.63 -8.76
N THR A 37 15.61 -0.36 -8.70
CA THR A 37 14.57 -1.32 -9.09
C THR A 37 14.65 -1.62 -10.59
N ASP A 38 14.72 -0.59 -11.43
CA ASP A 38 14.87 -0.70 -12.88
C ASP A 38 16.11 -1.51 -13.27
N HIS A 39 17.25 -1.26 -12.62
CA HIS A 39 18.48 -2.03 -12.82
C HIS A 39 18.29 -3.54 -12.59
N HIS A 40 17.60 -3.94 -11.51
CA HIS A 40 17.38 -5.36 -11.22
C HIS A 40 16.28 -5.98 -12.08
N VAL A 41 15.29 -5.20 -12.53
CA VAL A 41 14.35 -5.65 -13.58
C VAL A 41 15.12 -5.93 -14.87
N GLY A 42 16.02 -5.03 -15.27
CA GLY A 42 16.91 -5.19 -16.42
C GLY A 42 17.67 -6.51 -16.36
N ARG A 43 18.26 -6.86 -15.21
CA ARG A 43 18.95 -8.16 -15.04
C ARG A 43 18.08 -9.39 -15.31
N VAL A 44 16.77 -9.32 -15.03
CA VAL A 44 15.84 -10.42 -15.34
C VAL A 44 15.57 -10.47 -16.84
N VAL A 45 15.37 -9.32 -17.47
CA VAL A 45 15.15 -9.20 -18.92
C VAL A 45 16.39 -9.65 -19.70
N ASP A 46 17.58 -9.19 -19.31
CA ASP A 46 18.86 -9.58 -19.90
C ASP A 46 19.05 -11.11 -19.81
N ALA A 47 18.72 -11.72 -18.67
CA ALA A 47 18.80 -13.17 -18.53
C ALA A 47 17.82 -13.92 -19.47
N LEU A 48 16.63 -13.38 -19.73
CA LEU A 48 15.70 -13.95 -20.72
C LEU A 48 16.24 -13.80 -22.15
N GLU A 49 16.92 -12.69 -22.45
CA GLU A 49 17.57 -12.46 -23.75
C GLU A 49 18.75 -13.42 -23.96
N GLU A 50 19.64 -13.57 -22.98
CA GLU A 50 20.79 -14.49 -23.02
C GLU A 50 20.37 -15.95 -23.19
N LEU A 51 19.20 -16.32 -22.65
CA LEU A 51 18.62 -17.66 -22.80
C LEU A 51 17.87 -17.84 -24.12
N GLU A 52 17.80 -16.81 -24.97
CA GLU A 52 17.02 -16.79 -26.22
C GLU A 52 15.51 -17.04 -25.99
N LEU A 53 14.99 -16.65 -24.82
CA LEU A 53 13.59 -16.84 -24.41
C LEU A 53 12.75 -15.56 -24.45
N LEU A 54 13.39 -14.38 -24.46
CA LEU A 54 12.70 -13.10 -24.34
C LEU A 54 11.63 -12.88 -25.42
N ASP A 55 11.91 -13.27 -26.66
CA ASP A 55 10.98 -13.08 -27.79
C ASP A 55 9.66 -13.82 -27.61
N ASP A 56 9.66 -15.00 -26.98
CA ASP A 56 8.45 -15.78 -26.68
C ASP A 56 8.02 -15.72 -25.21
N THR A 57 8.48 -14.70 -24.48
CA THR A 57 8.03 -14.42 -23.11
C THR A 57 7.08 -13.23 -23.09
N LEU A 58 5.87 -13.42 -22.54
CA LEU A 58 4.97 -12.32 -22.22
C LEU A 58 5.47 -11.61 -20.96
N VAL A 59 5.94 -10.38 -21.12
CA VAL A 59 6.40 -9.52 -20.03
C VAL A 59 5.39 -8.40 -19.79
N TYR A 60 4.95 -8.27 -18.54
CA TYR A 60 4.24 -7.09 -18.04
C TYR A 60 5.16 -6.30 -17.12
N VAL A 61 5.31 -5.01 -17.38
CA VAL A 61 5.87 -4.06 -16.40
C VAL A 61 4.75 -3.10 -16.04
N ILE A 62 4.28 -3.17 -14.79
CA ILE A 62 3.29 -2.26 -14.25
C ILE A 62 4.01 -1.37 -13.24
N ILE A 63 4.02 -0.06 -13.51
CA ILE A 63 4.71 0.93 -12.69
C ILE A 63 3.79 1.29 -11.53
N GLY A 64 3.91 0.55 -10.43
CA GLY A 64 3.05 0.67 -9.24
C GLY A 64 1.86 -0.27 -9.26
N ASP A 65 1.45 -0.75 -8.08
CA ASP A 65 0.21 -1.52 -7.89
C ASP A 65 -1.01 -0.62 -7.59
N ASN A 66 -0.76 0.66 -7.35
CA ASN A 66 -1.68 1.77 -7.14
C ASN A 66 -0.91 3.08 -7.43
N GLY A 67 -1.62 4.21 -7.44
CA GLY A 67 -0.97 5.52 -7.57
C GLY A 67 -0.03 5.85 -6.41
N ALA A 68 0.66 6.99 -6.48
CA ALA A 68 1.72 7.31 -5.53
C ALA A 68 1.21 7.38 -4.09
N SER A 69 1.99 6.82 -3.16
CA SER A 69 1.62 6.79 -1.75
C SER A 69 1.66 8.17 -1.12
N ALA A 70 0.61 8.56 -0.39
CA ALA A 70 0.52 9.83 0.32
C ALA A 70 0.62 9.68 1.85
N GLU A 71 1.12 8.54 2.32
CA GLU A 71 1.12 8.16 3.75
C GLU A 71 2.19 8.89 4.58
N GLY A 72 3.07 9.67 3.93
CA GLY A 72 4.09 10.46 4.60
C GLY A 72 3.59 11.76 5.24
N THR A 73 2.30 12.09 5.21
CA THR A 73 1.76 13.42 5.65
C THR A 73 2.24 14.58 4.76
N PRO A 74 1.76 15.83 4.99
CA PRO A 74 2.25 16.99 4.25
C PRO A 74 3.77 17.22 4.34
N ASN A 75 4.45 16.65 5.34
CA ASN A 75 5.88 16.87 5.58
C ASN A 75 6.78 15.69 5.17
N GLY A 76 6.22 14.55 4.76
CA GLY A 76 6.97 13.29 4.77
C GLY A 76 7.26 12.83 6.20
N CYS A 77 7.95 11.70 6.35
CA CYS A 77 8.35 11.18 7.65
C CYS A 77 9.69 10.44 7.56
N PHE A 78 10.41 10.38 8.68
CA PHE A 78 11.62 9.59 8.85
C PHE A 78 11.31 8.15 9.31
N ASN A 79 10.22 7.97 10.06
CA ASN A 79 9.66 6.69 10.46
C ASN A 79 8.14 6.65 10.28
N GLU A 80 7.66 5.90 9.29
CA GLU A 80 6.25 5.72 8.96
C GLU A 80 5.42 5.17 10.14
N LEU A 81 6.01 4.38 11.04
CA LEU A 81 5.28 3.90 12.23
C LEU A 81 4.85 5.05 13.16
N VAL A 82 5.56 6.18 13.17
CA VAL A 82 5.15 7.37 13.92
C VAL A 82 3.83 7.92 13.36
N VAL A 83 3.72 8.00 12.04
CA VAL A 83 2.53 8.51 11.35
C VAL A 83 1.34 7.56 11.52
N LEU A 84 1.55 6.25 11.32
CA LEU A 84 0.51 5.23 11.45
C LEU A 84 -0.07 5.12 12.87
N ASN A 85 0.61 5.68 13.88
CA ASN A 85 0.14 5.76 15.26
C ASN A 85 -0.40 7.14 15.65
N GLY A 86 -0.64 8.02 14.68
CA GLY A 86 -1.18 9.38 14.92
C GLY A 86 -0.22 10.31 15.65
N ALA A 87 1.09 10.00 15.63
CA ALA A 87 2.12 10.71 16.37
C ALA A 87 3.04 11.55 15.48
N ALA A 88 2.60 11.90 14.26
CA ALA A 88 3.40 12.64 13.27
C ALA A 88 4.04 13.92 13.83
N GLY A 89 3.40 14.59 14.80
CA GLY A 89 3.95 15.76 15.48
C GLY A 89 5.24 15.52 16.28
N LEU A 90 5.66 14.26 16.48
CA LEU A 90 6.94 13.93 17.10
C LEU A 90 8.14 14.15 16.15
N GLU A 91 7.92 14.14 14.83
CA GLU A 91 8.97 14.37 13.83
C GLU A 91 8.95 15.82 13.37
N THR A 92 9.61 16.69 14.14
CA THR A 92 9.74 18.12 13.82
C THR A 92 10.67 18.37 12.62
N VAL A 93 10.65 19.58 12.07
CA VAL A 93 11.58 20.03 11.03
C VAL A 93 13.04 19.85 11.49
N ASP A 94 13.36 20.28 12.71
CA ASP A 94 14.71 20.11 13.30
C ASP A 94 15.09 18.62 13.41
N PHE A 95 14.14 17.76 13.80
CA PHE A 95 14.37 16.34 13.93
C PHE A 95 14.75 15.69 12.59
N MET A 96 14.01 16.01 11.53
CA MET A 96 14.26 15.52 10.17
C MET A 96 15.53 16.12 9.58
N THR A 97 15.76 17.42 9.79
CA THR A 97 16.98 18.11 9.33
C THR A 97 18.23 17.48 9.94
N ALA A 98 18.22 17.19 11.25
CA ALA A 98 19.34 16.54 11.94
C ALA A 98 19.62 15.10 11.45
N ARG A 99 18.70 14.51 10.67
CA ARG A 99 18.77 13.13 10.16
C ARG A 99 18.69 13.06 8.64
N ILE A 100 18.85 14.20 7.94
CA ILE A 100 18.64 14.28 6.49
C ILE A 100 19.52 13.26 5.74
N ASP A 101 20.76 13.03 6.19
CA ASP A 101 21.68 12.07 5.58
C ASP A 101 21.39 10.61 5.93
N ASP A 102 20.52 10.34 6.91
CA ASP A 102 20.10 8.99 7.25
C ASP A 102 18.86 8.53 6.44
N PHE A 103 18.15 9.43 5.74
CA PHE A 103 17.05 9.07 4.84
C PHE A 103 17.51 8.07 3.75
N GLY A 104 16.71 7.04 3.49
CA GLY A 104 17.05 5.98 2.54
C GLY A 104 18.10 4.98 3.02
N THR A 105 18.68 5.17 4.20
CA THR A 105 19.60 4.21 4.82
C THR A 105 18.84 3.22 5.72
N PRO A 106 19.46 2.10 6.15
CA PRO A 106 18.85 1.18 7.12
C PRO A 106 18.45 1.78 8.48
N LYS A 107 18.82 3.04 8.75
CA LYS A 107 18.44 3.78 9.96
C LYS A 107 17.10 4.50 9.85
N ALA A 108 16.51 4.57 8.66
CA ALA A 108 15.25 5.24 8.39
C ALA A 108 14.17 4.24 7.94
N TYR A 109 12.93 4.57 8.25
CA TYR A 109 11.75 3.90 7.71
C TYR A 109 10.87 4.99 7.09
N ASN A 110 11.46 5.73 6.16
CA ASN A 110 10.97 7.03 5.73
C ASN A 110 9.92 6.96 4.62
N HIS A 111 9.13 8.03 4.51
CA HIS A 111 8.17 8.26 3.44
C HIS A 111 8.27 9.71 2.95
N TYR A 112 8.06 9.95 1.64
CA TYR A 112 8.03 11.29 1.07
C TYR A 112 6.70 12.01 1.35
N SER A 113 6.68 13.33 1.21
CA SER A 113 5.49 14.16 1.45
C SER A 113 4.35 13.94 0.44
N VAL A 114 3.12 14.22 0.87
CA VAL A 114 1.91 14.17 0.01
C VAL A 114 2.07 14.98 -1.29
N ALA A 115 2.81 16.09 -1.26
CA ALA A 115 3.04 16.91 -2.46
C ALA A 115 3.84 16.15 -3.54
N TRP A 116 4.81 15.32 -3.13
CA TRP A 116 5.51 14.44 -4.07
C TRP A 116 4.63 13.32 -4.59
N ALA A 117 3.75 12.77 -3.75
CA ALA A 117 2.76 11.78 -4.20
C ALA A 117 1.93 12.33 -5.36
N HIS A 118 1.28 13.47 -5.13
CA HIS A 118 0.45 14.13 -6.15
C HIS A 118 1.26 14.56 -7.39
N ALA A 119 2.53 14.97 -7.22
CA ALA A 119 3.38 15.30 -8.36
C ALA A 119 3.64 14.07 -9.26
N MET A 120 3.86 12.89 -8.66
CA MET A 120 4.08 11.65 -9.39
C MET A 120 2.82 11.10 -10.06
N ASP A 121 1.64 11.46 -9.56
CA ASP A 121 0.35 11.10 -10.16
C ASP A 121 -0.12 12.08 -11.25
N THR A 122 0.72 13.06 -11.63
CA THR A 122 0.39 14.03 -12.69
C THR A 122 0.06 13.32 -14.00
N PRO A 123 -1.04 13.69 -14.70
CA PRO A 123 -1.86 14.89 -14.50
C PRO A 123 -3.14 14.67 -13.69
N TYR A 124 -3.25 13.57 -12.96
CA TYR A 124 -4.50 13.11 -12.36
C TYR A 124 -4.82 13.79 -11.03
N GLN A 125 -6.06 13.64 -10.58
CA GLN A 125 -6.46 14.02 -9.23
C GLN A 125 -6.07 12.94 -8.22
N TRP A 126 -5.76 13.40 -7.01
CA TRP A 126 -5.51 12.56 -5.83
C TRP A 126 -4.37 11.56 -6.01
N THR A 127 -4.32 10.56 -5.14
CA THR A 127 -3.19 9.67 -4.90
C THR A 127 -3.68 8.30 -4.44
N LYS A 128 -2.77 7.40 -4.04
CA LYS A 128 -3.08 6.15 -3.31
C LYS A 128 -4.19 6.32 -2.26
N GLN A 129 -4.97 5.26 -2.08
CA GLN A 129 -6.18 5.16 -1.26
C GLN A 129 -7.44 5.81 -1.84
N VAL A 130 -7.32 6.78 -2.76
CA VAL A 130 -8.48 7.37 -3.44
C VAL A 130 -8.81 6.56 -4.69
N ALA A 131 -9.33 5.34 -4.48
CA ALA A 131 -9.55 4.37 -5.57
C ALA A 131 -10.50 4.86 -6.68
N SER A 132 -11.30 5.88 -6.38
CA SER A 132 -12.25 6.45 -7.32
C SER A 132 -11.60 7.34 -8.39
N HIS A 133 -10.41 7.89 -8.15
CA HIS A 133 -9.75 8.82 -9.06
C HIS A 133 -8.51 8.21 -9.71
N TRP A 134 -8.13 8.70 -10.89
CA TRP A 134 -7.01 8.17 -11.67
C TRP A 134 -5.65 8.30 -10.99
N GLY A 135 -5.44 9.30 -10.14
CA GLY A 135 -4.22 9.38 -9.34
C GLY A 135 -4.12 8.30 -8.27
N GLY A 136 -5.21 7.58 -7.96
CA GLY A 136 -5.18 6.42 -7.08
C GLY A 136 -5.02 5.08 -7.78
N THR A 137 -5.36 4.98 -9.07
CA THR A 137 -5.57 3.68 -9.75
C THR A 137 -4.96 3.55 -11.15
N ARG A 138 -4.64 4.65 -11.82
CA ARG A 138 -4.11 4.61 -13.19
C ARG A 138 -2.59 4.51 -13.17
N ASN A 139 -2.08 3.34 -13.51
CA ASN A 139 -0.64 3.06 -13.57
C ASN A 139 -0.15 2.93 -15.00
N GLY A 140 1.12 3.28 -15.23
CA GLY A 140 1.80 2.98 -16.48
C GLY A 140 1.99 1.48 -16.63
N ALA A 141 1.55 0.90 -17.75
CA ALA A 141 1.72 -0.52 -18.04
C ALA A 141 2.40 -0.71 -19.41
N ILE A 142 3.42 -1.55 -19.44
CA ILE A 142 4.15 -1.95 -20.64
C ILE A 142 3.94 -3.44 -20.84
N VAL A 143 3.59 -3.83 -22.06
CA VAL A 143 3.42 -5.23 -22.46
C VAL A 143 4.40 -5.53 -23.59
N HIS A 144 5.16 -6.62 -23.46
CA HIS A 144 6.17 -7.03 -24.43
C HIS A 144 6.03 -8.52 -24.73
N TRP A 145 5.83 -8.88 -26.01
CA TRP A 145 5.85 -10.27 -26.50
C TRP A 145 6.04 -10.33 -28.04
N PRO A 146 7.26 -10.12 -28.54
CA PRO A 146 7.55 -9.96 -29.98
C PRO A 146 7.12 -11.13 -30.86
N SER A 147 7.09 -12.37 -30.33
CA SER A 147 6.65 -13.54 -31.11
C SER A 147 5.14 -13.56 -31.38
N ARG A 148 4.32 -12.79 -30.64
CA ARG A 148 2.85 -12.86 -30.70
C ARG A 148 2.15 -11.61 -31.22
N PHE A 149 2.82 -10.45 -31.22
CA PHE A 149 2.32 -9.22 -31.81
C PHE A 149 3.46 -8.35 -32.34
N GLU A 150 3.19 -7.60 -33.39
CA GLU A 150 4.20 -6.79 -34.10
C GLU A 150 4.39 -5.39 -33.52
N ALA A 151 3.44 -4.92 -32.71
CA ALA A 151 3.43 -3.57 -32.17
C ALA A 151 4.68 -3.29 -31.31
N LYS A 152 5.36 -2.17 -31.58
CA LYS A 152 6.58 -1.76 -30.88
C LYS A 152 6.52 -0.28 -30.53
N GLY A 153 6.51 0.02 -29.23
CA GLY A 153 6.43 1.41 -28.73
C GLY A 153 5.10 2.11 -29.00
N GLU A 154 4.06 1.36 -29.39
CA GLU A 154 2.72 1.90 -29.60
C GLU A 154 1.95 2.05 -28.28
N VAL A 155 1.08 3.06 -28.21
CA VAL A 155 0.18 3.28 -27.06
C VAL A 155 -1.17 2.63 -27.33
N ARG A 156 -1.72 1.96 -26.32
CA ARG A 156 -3.09 1.41 -26.32
C ARG A 156 -3.93 2.17 -25.30
N THR A 157 -5.15 2.53 -25.68
CA THR A 157 -6.04 3.40 -24.88
C THR A 157 -7.30 2.69 -24.38
N GLN A 158 -7.49 1.42 -24.75
CA GLN A 158 -8.57 0.59 -24.22
C GLN A 158 -8.51 0.54 -22.70
N PHE A 159 -9.66 0.70 -22.05
CA PHE A 159 -9.77 0.51 -20.62
C PHE A 159 -9.50 -0.95 -20.22
N HIS A 160 -8.56 -1.13 -19.29
CA HIS A 160 -8.21 -2.41 -18.66
C HIS A 160 -7.99 -2.20 -17.17
N HIS A 161 -8.07 -3.29 -16.41
CA HIS A 161 -7.85 -3.31 -14.96
C HIS A 161 -6.98 -4.51 -14.58
N VAL A 162 -6.39 -4.50 -13.38
CA VAL A 162 -5.50 -5.59 -12.94
C VAL A 162 -6.14 -6.98 -12.96
N ILE A 163 -7.48 -7.06 -12.82
CA ILE A 163 -8.20 -8.34 -12.90
C ILE A 163 -8.14 -9.00 -14.28
N ASP A 164 -7.81 -8.23 -15.33
CA ASP A 164 -7.70 -8.71 -16.71
C ASP A 164 -6.39 -9.46 -16.97
N VAL A 165 -5.37 -9.28 -16.11
CA VAL A 165 -4.05 -9.90 -16.27
C VAL A 165 -4.15 -11.42 -16.22
N ALA A 166 -4.81 -11.98 -15.20
CA ALA A 166 -4.95 -13.43 -15.05
C ALA A 166 -5.75 -14.06 -16.21
N ALA A 167 -6.85 -13.40 -16.63
CA ALA A 167 -7.64 -13.83 -17.78
C ALA A 167 -6.82 -13.82 -19.07
N THR A 168 -5.97 -12.80 -19.25
CA THR A 168 -5.07 -12.70 -20.41
C THR A 168 -4.03 -13.81 -20.42
N VAL A 169 -3.38 -14.08 -19.27
CA VAL A 169 -2.36 -15.14 -19.16
C VAL A 169 -2.96 -16.51 -19.48
N LEU A 170 -4.15 -16.82 -18.98
CA LEU A 170 -4.84 -18.08 -19.29
C LEU A 170 -5.19 -18.20 -20.78
N ASP A 171 -5.79 -17.15 -21.36
CA ASP A 171 -6.16 -17.10 -22.77
C ASP A 171 -4.96 -17.35 -23.69
N VAL A 172 -3.87 -16.61 -23.48
CA VAL A 172 -2.68 -16.73 -24.35
C VAL A 172 -1.89 -18.02 -24.12
N ALA A 173 -2.00 -18.63 -22.94
CA ALA A 173 -1.46 -19.95 -22.66
C ALA A 173 -2.33 -21.09 -23.24
N GLY A 174 -3.55 -20.78 -23.71
CA GLY A 174 -4.51 -21.78 -24.17
C GLY A 174 -5.04 -22.66 -23.03
N ILE A 175 -5.04 -22.13 -21.80
CA ILE A 175 -5.49 -22.84 -20.58
C ILE A 175 -6.88 -22.32 -20.20
N PRO A 176 -7.88 -23.19 -20.03
CA PRO A 176 -9.19 -22.75 -19.59
C PRO A 176 -9.17 -22.33 -18.12
N GLU A 177 -10.08 -21.44 -17.75
CA GLU A 177 -10.30 -21.10 -16.35
C GLU A 177 -10.72 -22.35 -15.53
N PRO A 178 -10.09 -22.61 -14.37
CA PRO A 178 -10.43 -23.76 -13.55
C PRO A 178 -11.73 -23.54 -12.77
N SER A 179 -12.70 -24.43 -12.94
CA SER A 179 -13.93 -24.43 -12.12
C SER A 179 -13.76 -25.07 -10.74
N TYR A 180 -12.74 -25.92 -10.57
CA TYR A 180 -12.37 -26.58 -9.31
C TYR A 180 -10.86 -26.65 -9.14
N VAL A 181 -10.38 -26.37 -7.93
CA VAL A 181 -8.97 -26.54 -7.53
C VAL A 181 -8.93 -27.29 -6.21
N HIS A 182 -8.23 -28.43 -6.16
CA HIS A 182 -8.12 -29.30 -4.98
C HIS A 182 -9.47 -29.63 -4.29
N GLY A 183 -10.53 -29.82 -5.09
CA GLY A 183 -11.87 -30.14 -4.60
C GLY A 183 -12.70 -28.92 -4.14
N ILE A 184 -12.16 -27.71 -4.24
CA ILE A 184 -12.86 -26.47 -3.92
C ILE A 184 -13.40 -25.83 -5.19
N GLN A 185 -14.70 -25.55 -5.23
CA GLN A 185 -15.33 -24.80 -6.33
C GLN A 185 -14.79 -23.37 -6.33
N GLN A 186 -14.34 -22.91 -7.49
CA GLN A 186 -13.82 -21.54 -7.64
C GLN A 186 -14.94 -20.57 -8.02
N MET A 187 -14.78 -19.32 -7.61
CA MET A 187 -15.53 -18.21 -8.18
C MET A 187 -15.06 -17.94 -9.61
N PRO A 188 -15.93 -17.45 -10.50
CA PRO A 188 -15.52 -17.08 -11.85
C PRO A 188 -14.48 -15.94 -11.81
N LEU A 189 -13.56 -15.93 -12.77
CA LEU A 189 -12.73 -14.76 -13.05
C LEU A 189 -13.62 -13.64 -13.57
N HIS A 190 -13.45 -12.46 -12.99
CA HIS A 190 -14.23 -11.27 -13.35
C HIS A 190 -13.54 -10.37 -14.39
N GLY A 191 -12.29 -10.69 -14.74
CA GLY A 191 -11.55 -10.02 -15.80
C GLY A 191 -11.79 -10.66 -17.17
N ALA A 192 -11.35 -9.96 -18.21
CA ALA A 192 -11.39 -10.43 -19.59
C ALA A 192 -10.00 -10.29 -20.24
N SER A 193 -9.72 -11.11 -21.26
CA SER A 193 -8.41 -11.08 -21.90
C SER A 193 -8.17 -9.77 -22.67
N MET A 194 -7.01 -9.17 -22.42
CA MET A 194 -6.51 -7.99 -23.13
C MET A 194 -5.87 -8.34 -24.48
N ALA A 195 -5.64 -9.63 -24.75
CA ALA A 195 -4.86 -10.10 -25.90
C ALA A 195 -5.28 -9.52 -27.27
N PRO A 196 -6.59 -9.32 -27.55
CA PRO A 196 -7.00 -8.66 -28.80
C PRO A 196 -6.38 -7.26 -28.98
N SER A 197 -6.30 -6.46 -27.91
CA SER A 197 -5.77 -5.09 -27.97
C SER A 197 -4.27 -5.03 -28.22
N PHE A 198 -3.53 -6.12 -27.99
CA PHE A 198 -2.10 -6.16 -28.28
C PHE A 198 -1.84 -6.22 -29.80
N ARG A 199 -2.74 -6.88 -30.54
CA ARG A 199 -2.62 -7.09 -31.99
C ARG A 199 -3.33 -6.04 -32.82
N ASP A 200 -4.42 -5.47 -32.30
CA ASP A 200 -5.23 -4.49 -33.00
C ASP A 200 -5.50 -3.27 -32.11
N ALA A 201 -4.98 -2.12 -32.54
CA ALA A 201 -5.19 -0.84 -31.86
C ALA A 201 -6.67 -0.43 -31.83
N ALA A 202 -7.48 -0.92 -32.77
CA ALA A 202 -8.91 -0.65 -32.88
C ALA A 202 -9.77 -1.74 -32.21
N ALA A 203 -9.17 -2.73 -31.56
CA ALA A 203 -9.93 -3.73 -30.81
C ALA A 203 -10.83 -3.04 -29.76
N PRO A 204 -12.08 -3.52 -29.59
CA PRO A 204 -12.95 -3.01 -28.54
C PRO A 204 -12.34 -3.27 -27.15
N GLU A 205 -12.81 -2.50 -26.17
CA GLU A 205 -12.47 -2.75 -24.77
C GLU A 205 -12.92 -4.16 -24.36
N ALA A 206 -12.09 -4.84 -23.57
CA ALA A 206 -12.42 -6.20 -23.13
C ALA A 206 -13.62 -6.20 -22.16
N ARG A 207 -13.85 -5.09 -21.47
CA ARG A 207 -14.97 -4.86 -20.56
C ARG A 207 -15.43 -3.42 -20.64
N GLU A 208 -16.73 -3.21 -20.52
CA GLU A 208 -17.33 -1.88 -20.58
C GLU A 208 -17.55 -1.26 -19.21
N THR A 209 -17.45 -2.03 -18.12
CA THR A 209 -17.78 -1.57 -16.76
C THR A 209 -16.76 -2.06 -15.72
N GLN A 210 -16.37 -1.16 -14.81
CA GLN A 210 -15.54 -1.49 -13.65
C GLN A 210 -15.89 -0.58 -12.47
N TYR A 211 -16.26 -1.16 -11.33
CA TYR A 211 -16.42 -0.40 -10.08
C TYR A 211 -15.08 -0.30 -9.33
N PHE A 212 -14.97 0.72 -8.48
CA PHE A 212 -13.85 0.95 -7.58
C PHE A 212 -14.42 1.31 -6.21
N GLU A 213 -13.94 0.64 -5.16
CA GLU A 213 -14.24 1.01 -3.79
C GLU A 213 -13.04 0.73 -2.89
N MET A 214 -12.62 1.73 -2.13
CA MET A 214 -11.69 1.57 -1.02
C MET A 214 -11.89 2.70 -0.02
N PHE A 215 -12.06 2.35 1.25
CA PHE A 215 -12.32 3.31 2.34
C PHE A 215 -13.46 4.29 2.00
N CYS A 216 -14.52 3.76 1.38
CA CYS A 216 -15.71 4.48 0.94
C CYS A 216 -15.47 5.54 -0.15
N ASN A 217 -14.26 5.65 -0.70
CA ASN A 217 -14.07 6.31 -2.00
C ASN A 217 -14.69 5.40 -3.06
N ARG A 218 -15.66 5.91 -3.82
CA ARG A 218 -16.48 5.12 -4.74
C ARG A 218 -16.29 5.63 -6.16
N GLY A 219 -16.09 4.71 -7.10
CA GLY A 219 -15.93 5.04 -8.51
C GLY A 219 -16.58 4.00 -9.39
N ILE A 220 -17.03 4.41 -10.57
CA ILE A 220 -17.52 3.52 -11.61
C ILE A 220 -17.03 4.05 -12.96
N TYR A 221 -16.41 3.18 -13.74
CA TYR A 221 -16.19 3.36 -15.16
C TYR A 221 -17.29 2.64 -15.93
N HIS A 222 -17.88 3.30 -16.92
CA HIS A 222 -18.80 2.68 -17.86
C HIS A 222 -18.73 3.31 -19.25
N GLN A 223 -18.25 2.57 -20.25
CA GLN A 223 -18.17 3.00 -21.66
C GLN A 223 -17.55 4.40 -21.82
N GLY A 224 -16.36 4.59 -21.24
CA GLY A 224 -15.63 5.86 -21.24
C GLY A 224 -16.05 6.82 -20.12
N TRP A 225 -17.29 6.79 -19.65
CA TRP A 225 -17.74 7.68 -18.59
C TRP A 225 -17.20 7.24 -17.23
N THR A 226 -16.92 8.22 -16.36
CA THR A 226 -16.69 7.92 -14.95
C THR A 226 -17.56 8.77 -14.02
N ALA A 227 -18.10 8.14 -12.98
CA ALA A 227 -18.66 8.83 -11.84
C ALA A 227 -17.87 8.44 -10.59
N VAL A 228 -17.43 9.43 -9.82
CA VAL A 228 -16.45 9.23 -8.75
C VAL A 228 -16.80 10.08 -7.55
N THR A 229 -16.41 9.64 -6.36
CA THR A 229 -16.49 10.44 -5.15
C THR A 229 -15.35 10.08 -4.20
N ARG A 230 -14.83 11.11 -3.52
CA ARG A 230 -13.85 10.98 -2.44
C ARG A 230 -14.55 11.18 -1.11
N HIS A 231 -14.44 10.18 -0.23
CA HIS A 231 -15.07 10.22 1.07
C HIS A 231 -14.22 10.94 2.13
N SER A 232 -12.90 10.83 2.06
CA SER A 232 -12.01 11.43 3.07
C SER A 232 -10.63 11.77 2.51
N VAL A 233 -9.88 12.62 3.21
CA VAL A 233 -8.51 12.98 2.83
C VAL A 233 -7.59 11.87 3.35
N PRO A 234 -6.87 11.12 2.50
CA PRO A 234 -6.16 9.90 2.92
C PRO A 234 -5.12 10.08 4.02
N TRP A 235 -4.45 11.23 4.04
CA TRP A 235 -3.34 11.54 4.95
C TRP A 235 -3.76 12.35 6.18
N ASP A 236 -5.03 12.70 6.32
CA ASP A 236 -5.54 13.41 7.50
C ASP A 236 -6.36 12.48 8.39
N MET A 237 -5.70 11.96 9.41
CA MET A 237 -6.30 11.04 10.39
C MET A 237 -6.94 11.77 11.57
N THR A 238 -6.94 13.11 11.56
CA THR A 238 -7.42 13.93 12.68
C THR A 238 -8.86 14.42 12.49
N VAL A 239 -9.36 14.35 11.26
CA VAL A 239 -10.71 14.79 10.90
C VAL A 239 -11.69 13.61 11.04
N PRO A 240 -12.83 13.79 11.72
CA PRO A 240 -13.90 12.79 11.76
C PRO A 240 -14.39 12.44 10.35
N MET A 241 -14.74 11.18 10.11
CA MET A 241 -15.31 10.78 8.82
C MET A 241 -16.64 11.53 8.59
N PRO A 242 -16.87 12.07 7.37
CA PRO A 242 -18.14 12.69 7.03
C PRO A 242 -19.25 11.64 6.90
N GLN A 243 -20.51 12.06 6.83
CA GLN A 243 -21.58 11.12 6.49
C GLN A 243 -21.46 10.74 5.01
N LEU A 244 -21.73 9.47 4.66
CA LEU A 244 -21.67 9.00 3.27
C LEU A 244 -22.64 9.72 2.32
N ASP A 245 -23.72 10.30 2.86
CA ASP A 245 -24.71 11.09 2.10
C ASP A 245 -24.22 12.52 1.80
N ASP A 246 -23.19 13.00 2.52
CA ASP A 246 -22.56 14.30 2.28
C ASP A 246 -21.47 14.24 1.19
N ASP A 247 -21.12 13.04 0.74
CA ASP A 247 -20.12 12.82 -0.30
C ASP A 247 -20.54 13.48 -1.62
N VAL A 248 -19.65 14.30 -2.16
CA VAL A 248 -19.85 14.96 -3.45
C VAL A 248 -19.44 14.02 -4.58
N TRP A 249 -20.36 13.77 -5.49
CA TRP A 249 -20.09 13.00 -6.70
C TRP A 249 -19.72 13.91 -7.87
N GLU A 250 -18.71 13.48 -8.61
CA GLU A 250 -18.18 14.12 -9.81
C GLU A 250 -18.47 13.21 -11.01
N LEU A 251 -18.58 13.81 -12.20
CA LEU A 251 -18.87 13.11 -13.46
C LEU A 251 -17.89 13.54 -14.54
N TYR A 252 -17.28 12.59 -15.26
CA TYR A 252 -16.33 12.87 -16.33
C TYR A 252 -16.70 12.13 -17.61
N SER A 253 -16.54 12.82 -18.76
CA SER A 253 -16.87 12.28 -20.08
C SER A 253 -15.78 11.35 -20.62
N PRO A 254 -16.08 10.53 -21.64
CA PRO A 254 -15.11 9.66 -22.31
C PRO A 254 -13.86 10.37 -22.86
N GLU A 255 -14.00 11.64 -23.23
CA GLU A 255 -12.90 12.44 -23.77
C GLU A 255 -11.97 12.99 -22.67
N ASP A 256 -12.42 13.02 -21.41
CA ASP A 256 -11.64 13.49 -20.27
C ASP A 256 -10.86 12.34 -19.62
N TRP A 257 -9.75 11.99 -20.24
CA TRP A 257 -8.83 10.96 -19.73
C TRP A 257 -8.13 11.35 -18.42
N THR A 258 -8.31 12.58 -17.93
CA THR A 258 -7.62 13.12 -16.75
C THR A 258 -8.51 13.32 -15.53
N GLN A 259 -9.84 13.31 -15.70
CA GLN A 259 -10.81 13.73 -14.70
C GLN A 259 -10.59 15.19 -14.27
N ALA A 260 -10.49 16.11 -15.23
CA ALA A 260 -10.26 17.53 -14.98
C ALA A 260 -11.54 18.38 -15.03
N ASN A 261 -12.56 17.94 -15.77
CA ASN A 261 -13.77 18.71 -16.04
C ASN A 261 -14.99 18.01 -15.46
N ASP A 262 -15.36 18.38 -14.22
CA ASP A 262 -16.56 17.84 -13.58
C ASP A 262 -17.84 18.33 -14.28
N LEU A 263 -18.60 17.39 -14.84
CA LEU A 263 -19.86 17.58 -15.55
C LEU A 263 -21.09 17.26 -14.68
N SER A 264 -20.90 17.05 -13.37
CA SER A 264 -21.97 16.60 -12.45
C SER A 264 -23.19 17.53 -12.44
N LYS A 265 -22.96 18.84 -12.60
CA LYS A 265 -24.00 19.87 -12.62
C LYS A 265 -24.64 20.02 -13.99
N GLU A 266 -23.89 19.83 -15.06
CA GLU A 266 -24.37 19.92 -16.44
C GLU A 266 -25.16 18.66 -16.86
N GLN A 267 -24.79 17.48 -16.34
CA GLN A 267 -25.39 16.19 -16.71
C GLN A 267 -25.84 15.35 -15.49
N PRO A 268 -26.74 15.88 -14.64
CA PRO A 268 -27.16 15.20 -13.41
C PRO A 268 -27.88 13.87 -13.65
N ASP A 269 -28.55 13.70 -14.80
CA ASP A 269 -29.22 12.45 -15.15
C ASP A 269 -28.21 11.35 -15.50
N LYS A 270 -27.12 11.69 -16.21
CA LYS A 270 -26.03 10.76 -16.49
C LYS A 270 -25.27 10.37 -15.23
N LEU A 271 -25.08 11.32 -14.31
CA LEU A 271 -24.50 11.03 -13.00
C LEU A 271 -25.39 10.03 -12.23
N ARG A 272 -26.71 10.25 -12.18
CA ARG A 272 -27.65 9.34 -11.50
C ARG A 272 -27.63 7.93 -12.11
N GLU A 273 -27.53 7.83 -13.43
CA GLU A 273 -27.36 6.56 -14.14
C GLU A 273 -26.13 5.79 -13.63
N LEU A 274 -24.96 6.44 -13.58
CA LEU A 274 -23.71 5.82 -13.14
C LEU A 274 -23.71 5.51 -11.64
N GLN A 275 -24.29 6.37 -10.79
CA GLN A 275 -24.48 6.07 -9.37
C GLN A 275 -25.35 4.80 -9.18
N THR A 276 -26.39 4.64 -9.99
CA THR A 276 -27.23 3.44 -9.97
C THR A 276 -26.42 2.21 -10.40
N LEU A 277 -25.62 2.35 -11.46
CA LEU A 277 -24.74 1.28 -11.94
C LEU A 277 -23.68 0.88 -10.90
N PHE A 278 -23.10 1.84 -10.19
CA PHE A 278 -22.20 1.58 -9.08
C PHE A 278 -22.89 0.71 -8.02
N LEU A 279 -24.12 1.04 -7.60
CA LEU A 279 -24.85 0.25 -6.61
C LEU A 279 -25.14 -1.19 -7.08
N ILE A 280 -25.44 -1.36 -8.38
CA ILE A 280 -25.65 -2.69 -8.98
C ILE A 280 -24.36 -3.52 -8.91
N GLU A 281 -23.23 -2.98 -9.36
CA GLU A 281 -21.95 -3.68 -9.32
C GLU A 281 -21.47 -3.90 -7.88
N ALA A 282 -21.65 -2.92 -6.99
CA ALA A 282 -21.33 -3.03 -5.58
C ALA A 282 -22.09 -4.17 -4.89
N ALA A 283 -23.39 -4.32 -5.18
CA ALA A 283 -24.19 -5.42 -4.69
C ALA A 283 -23.74 -6.76 -5.28
N LYS A 284 -23.46 -6.80 -6.59
CA LYS A 284 -22.99 -8.01 -7.30
C LYS A 284 -21.68 -8.56 -6.72
N TYR A 285 -20.77 -7.68 -6.29
CA TYR A 285 -19.44 -8.06 -5.81
C TYR A 285 -19.24 -7.92 -4.29
N ASN A 286 -20.33 -7.87 -3.51
CA ASN A 286 -20.30 -7.83 -2.03
C ASN A 286 -19.50 -6.66 -1.44
N VAL A 287 -19.56 -5.49 -2.09
CA VAL A 287 -18.98 -4.24 -1.57
C VAL A 287 -19.79 -3.69 -0.41
N LEU A 288 -21.08 -4.02 -0.35
CA LEU A 288 -22.00 -3.52 0.66
C LEU A 288 -22.08 -4.46 1.89
N PRO A 289 -22.27 -3.94 3.11
CA PRO A 289 -22.37 -2.52 3.46
C PRO A 289 -21.02 -1.80 3.41
N LEU A 290 -21.06 -0.50 3.11
CA LEU A 290 -19.88 0.37 3.19
C LEU A 290 -19.46 0.57 4.65
N ASP A 291 -18.16 0.58 4.90
CA ASP A 291 -17.57 0.67 6.23
C ASP A 291 -16.35 1.61 6.22
N ASP A 292 -16.58 2.85 6.62
CA ASP A 292 -15.64 3.97 6.65
C ASP A 292 -14.77 4.00 7.92
N ARG A 293 -14.95 3.04 8.84
CA ARG A 293 -14.16 2.91 10.08
C ARG A 293 -12.69 2.63 9.76
N ARG A 294 -11.88 3.65 9.44
CA ARG A 294 -10.48 3.51 8.98
C ARG A 294 -9.58 2.71 9.94
N VAL A 295 -9.00 3.37 10.95
CA VAL A 295 -8.04 2.73 11.89
C VAL A 295 -8.74 1.67 12.75
N GLU A 296 -10.01 1.91 13.09
CA GLU A 296 -10.80 1.00 13.90
C GLU A 296 -10.91 -0.40 13.28
N ARG A 297 -10.98 -0.53 11.96
CA ARG A 297 -10.98 -1.83 11.26
C ARG A 297 -9.72 -2.65 11.48
N PHE A 298 -8.58 -2.02 11.78
CA PHE A 298 -7.35 -2.71 12.11
C PHE A 298 -7.34 -3.26 13.55
N ASN A 299 -8.17 -2.71 14.43
CA ASN A 299 -8.35 -3.21 15.78
C ASN A 299 -9.47 -4.25 15.81
N ALA A 300 -9.12 -5.53 15.87
CA ALA A 300 -10.11 -6.60 15.90
C ALA A 300 -11.08 -6.54 17.11
N ASP A 301 -10.65 -5.99 18.26
CA ASP A 301 -11.53 -5.80 19.43
C ASP A 301 -12.67 -4.80 19.11
N LEU A 302 -12.38 -3.76 18.31
CA LEU A 302 -13.35 -2.74 17.90
C LEU A 302 -14.15 -3.16 16.67
N ALA A 303 -13.47 -3.77 15.69
CA ALA A 303 -14.06 -4.17 14.43
C ALA A 303 -14.96 -5.41 14.54
N GLY A 304 -14.85 -6.19 15.62
CA GLY A 304 -15.54 -7.48 15.77
C GLY A 304 -15.02 -8.56 14.80
N ARG A 305 -13.81 -8.39 14.27
CA ARG A 305 -13.20 -9.31 13.31
C ARG A 305 -12.70 -10.58 14.04
N PRO A 306 -12.96 -11.79 13.51
CA PRO A 306 -12.42 -13.02 14.08
C PRO A 306 -10.88 -12.97 14.21
N GLN A 307 -10.39 -13.37 15.37
CA GLN A 307 -8.96 -13.51 15.65
C GLN A 307 -8.59 -15.00 15.76
N LEU A 308 -7.41 -15.33 15.25
CA LEU A 308 -6.85 -16.68 15.35
C LEU A 308 -6.50 -17.04 16.79
N VAL A 309 -5.96 -16.08 17.54
CA VAL A 309 -5.59 -16.22 18.95
C VAL A 309 -6.48 -15.30 19.77
N GLN A 310 -7.12 -15.87 20.79
CA GLN A 310 -8.00 -15.16 21.72
C GLN A 310 -7.52 -15.37 23.16
N GLY A 311 -7.84 -14.41 24.03
CA GLY A 311 -7.52 -14.47 25.46
C GLY A 311 -6.40 -13.52 25.90
N ASN A 312 -5.91 -13.72 27.12
CA ASN A 312 -4.94 -12.84 27.79
C ASN A 312 -3.59 -13.52 28.07
N ARG A 313 -3.38 -14.75 27.56
CA ARG A 313 -2.15 -15.51 27.72
C ARG A 313 -1.92 -16.39 26.49
N GLN A 314 -0.66 -16.51 26.09
CA GLN A 314 -0.23 -17.45 25.05
C GLN A 314 1.13 -18.05 25.45
N ILE A 315 1.33 -19.32 25.14
CA ILE A 315 2.62 -19.98 25.26
C ILE A 315 3.20 -20.09 23.85
N LEU A 316 4.44 -19.65 23.69
CA LEU A 316 5.22 -19.80 22.47
C LEU A 316 6.35 -20.79 22.75
N PHE A 317 6.74 -21.55 21.74
CA PHE A 317 7.78 -22.58 21.87
C PHE A 317 9.03 -22.20 21.08
N GLY A 318 10.18 -22.68 21.55
CA GLY A 318 11.46 -22.53 20.86
C GLY A 318 11.39 -23.02 19.41
N GLY A 319 12.03 -22.29 18.50
CA GLY A 319 12.02 -22.59 17.06
C GLY A 319 10.89 -21.92 16.27
N MET A 320 9.87 -21.36 16.92
CA MET A 320 8.90 -20.49 16.26
C MET A 320 9.59 -19.19 15.82
N ARG A 321 9.55 -18.89 14.52
CA ARG A 321 10.18 -17.69 13.94
C ARG A 321 9.19 -16.96 13.03
N ARG A 322 9.32 -15.64 12.95
CA ARG A 322 8.51 -14.77 12.06
C ARG A 322 6.99 -14.94 12.25
N LEU A 323 6.54 -14.96 13.50
CA LEU A 323 5.11 -14.90 13.80
C LEU A 323 4.54 -13.54 13.40
N THR A 324 3.38 -13.54 12.74
CA THR A 324 2.67 -12.29 12.47
C THR A 324 2.00 -11.78 13.73
N GLU A 325 1.79 -10.46 13.82
CA GLU A 325 1.14 -9.85 14.99
C GLU A 325 -0.29 -10.38 15.21
N ASN A 326 -1.00 -10.76 14.15
CA ASN A 326 -2.34 -11.36 14.24
C ASN A 326 -2.33 -12.82 14.74
N SER A 327 -1.16 -13.42 14.91
CA SER A 327 -0.98 -14.79 15.42
C SER A 327 -0.51 -14.82 16.88
N VAL A 328 -0.46 -13.66 17.55
CA VAL A 328 -0.10 -13.54 18.95
C VAL A 328 -1.12 -12.74 19.75
N VAL A 329 -1.11 -12.89 21.08
CA VAL A 329 -1.93 -12.04 21.97
C VAL A 329 -1.55 -10.57 21.82
N VAL A 330 -2.56 -9.70 21.80
CA VAL A 330 -2.37 -8.26 21.62
C VAL A 330 -1.82 -7.62 22.91
N THR A 331 -0.63 -7.02 22.83
CA THR A 331 0.04 -6.34 23.96
C THR A 331 -0.12 -4.81 23.93
N LYS A 332 -0.64 -4.25 22.84
CA LYS A 332 -0.82 -2.80 22.65
C LYS A 332 -1.78 -2.22 23.69
N ASN A 333 -1.42 -1.08 24.29
CA ASN A 333 -2.22 -0.35 25.28
C ASN A 333 -2.69 -1.21 26.48
N LYS A 334 -1.93 -2.26 26.82
CA LYS A 334 -2.24 -3.16 27.94
C LYS A 334 -1.00 -3.33 28.80
N SER A 335 -1.19 -3.49 30.11
CA SER A 335 -0.16 -4.03 30.99
C SER A 335 0.02 -5.52 30.70
N TYR A 336 1.26 -6.00 30.65
CA TYR A 336 1.54 -7.39 30.40
C TYR A 336 2.80 -7.84 31.17
N SER A 337 2.97 -9.16 31.24
CA SER A 337 4.19 -9.80 31.70
C SER A 337 4.65 -10.77 30.62
N ILE A 338 5.97 -10.94 30.51
CA ILE A 338 6.60 -11.94 29.65
C ILE A 338 7.50 -12.73 30.57
N THR A 339 7.40 -14.05 30.49
CA THR A 339 8.36 -14.95 31.09
C THR A 339 8.90 -15.87 30.01
N ALA A 340 10.20 -16.17 30.09
CA ALA A 340 10.83 -17.13 29.19
C ALA A 340 11.63 -18.15 30.01
N GLU A 341 11.41 -19.43 29.70
CA GLU A 341 12.29 -20.50 30.17
C GLU A 341 13.44 -20.65 29.19
N ILE A 342 14.68 -20.50 29.68
CA ILE A 342 15.89 -20.54 28.87
C ILE A 342 16.94 -21.43 29.53
N GLU A 343 17.78 -22.06 28.71
CA GLU A 343 18.98 -22.76 29.16
C GLU A 343 20.20 -21.90 28.80
N VAL A 344 20.94 -21.48 29.82
CA VAL A 344 22.15 -20.68 29.69
C VAL A 344 23.35 -21.60 29.65
N SER A 345 24.10 -21.53 28.55
CA SER A 345 25.33 -22.32 28.40
C SER A 345 26.47 -21.78 29.28
N LYS A 346 27.54 -22.56 29.44
CA LYS A 346 28.80 -22.13 30.07
C LYS A 346 29.42 -20.85 29.47
N ASP A 347 29.06 -20.51 28.23
CA ASP A 347 29.56 -19.31 27.55
C ASP A 347 28.74 -18.04 27.94
N GLY A 348 27.71 -18.19 28.77
CA GLY A 348 26.83 -17.13 29.25
C GLY A 348 25.62 -16.88 28.34
N ALA A 349 24.77 -15.93 28.76
CA ALA A 349 23.57 -15.53 28.03
C ALA A 349 23.81 -14.22 27.26
N GLU A 350 23.61 -14.25 25.94
CA GLU A 350 23.72 -13.07 25.07
C GLU A 350 22.73 -13.16 23.92
N GLY A 351 22.03 -12.06 23.62
CA GLY A 351 21.13 -11.96 22.46
C GLY A 351 19.64 -12.00 22.80
N VAL A 352 18.82 -11.97 21.75
CA VAL A 352 17.36 -11.83 21.84
C VAL A 352 16.71 -13.16 22.23
N ILE A 353 15.88 -13.12 23.27
CA ILE A 353 15.04 -14.25 23.69
C ILE A 353 13.70 -14.18 22.95
N VAL A 354 13.04 -13.02 22.98
CA VAL A 354 11.83 -12.73 22.22
C VAL A 354 11.75 -11.25 21.87
N ALA A 355 11.16 -10.95 20.72
CA ALA A 355 10.89 -9.58 20.29
C ALA A 355 9.58 -9.51 19.52
N GLN A 356 8.89 -8.38 19.68
CA GLN A 356 7.78 -7.96 18.84
C GLN A 356 8.10 -6.57 18.30
N GLY A 357 8.30 -6.45 16.99
CA GLY A 357 8.76 -5.21 16.34
C GLY A 357 10.26 -5.25 16.00
N GLY A 358 10.88 -4.08 15.91
CA GLY A 358 12.27 -3.93 15.46
C GLY A 358 12.85 -2.55 15.74
N ALA A 359 13.75 -2.09 14.86
CA ALA A 359 14.48 -0.83 15.04
C ALA A 359 13.56 0.41 15.11
N PHE A 360 12.38 0.33 14.48
CA PHE A 360 11.43 1.43 14.29
C PHE A 360 10.23 1.40 15.23
N GLY A 361 10.17 0.47 16.18
CA GLY A 361 9.10 0.38 17.18
C GLY A 361 8.98 -1.02 17.75
N GLY A 362 8.37 -1.15 18.93
CA GLY A 362 8.09 -2.44 19.56
C GLY A 362 8.87 -2.69 20.85
N TRP A 363 9.15 -3.95 21.17
CA TRP A 363 9.85 -4.32 22.40
C TRP A 363 10.65 -5.63 22.24
N SER A 364 11.60 -5.86 23.16
CA SER A 364 12.34 -7.12 23.24
C SER A 364 12.73 -7.47 24.68
N LEU A 365 12.63 -8.76 25.01
CA LEU A 365 13.31 -9.40 26.14
C LEU A 365 14.55 -10.12 25.60
N TYR A 366 15.71 -9.85 26.20
CA TYR A 366 17.02 -10.28 25.69
C TYR A 366 18.01 -10.41 26.85
N ALA A 367 19.16 -11.02 26.59
CA ALA A 367 20.30 -10.99 27.49
C ALA A 367 21.40 -10.10 26.89
N LYS A 368 22.09 -9.34 27.73
CA LYS A 368 23.25 -8.53 27.34
C LYS A 368 24.30 -8.55 28.45
N GLU A 369 25.54 -8.88 28.10
CA GLU A 369 26.64 -9.02 29.06
C GLU A 369 26.28 -10.03 30.17
N GLY A 370 25.58 -11.11 29.79
CA GLY A 370 25.09 -12.14 30.71
C GLY A 370 23.82 -11.77 31.48
N LYS A 371 23.38 -10.51 31.49
CA LYS A 371 22.25 -10.03 32.32
C LYS A 371 20.95 -10.05 31.53
N PRO A 372 19.80 -10.41 32.15
CA PRO A 372 18.51 -10.26 31.49
C PRO A 372 18.21 -8.77 31.30
N ALA A 373 17.56 -8.43 30.19
CA ALA A 373 17.30 -7.08 29.80
C ALA A 373 15.98 -6.97 29.03
N TYR A 374 15.29 -5.86 29.22
CA TYR A 374 14.08 -5.52 28.49
C TYR A 374 14.24 -4.15 27.84
N CYS A 375 13.73 -4.00 26.62
CA CYS A 375 13.70 -2.74 25.91
C CYS A 375 12.31 -2.48 25.34
N TYR A 376 11.73 -1.32 25.66
CA TYR A 376 10.62 -0.74 24.90
C TYR A 376 11.18 0.32 23.94
N ASN A 377 10.81 0.21 22.66
CA ASN A 377 11.25 1.09 21.59
C ASN A 377 10.08 1.98 21.13
N LEU A 378 10.09 3.23 21.57
CA LEU A 378 9.15 4.26 21.12
C LEU A 378 9.61 4.78 19.76
N PHE A 379 9.15 4.10 18.72
CA PHE A 379 9.35 4.47 17.32
C PHE A 379 10.80 4.72 16.87
N GLY A 380 11.80 4.12 17.51
CA GLY A 380 13.20 4.44 17.26
C GLY A 380 13.65 5.82 17.78
N LEU A 381 12.71 6.66 18.27
CA LEU A 381 12.95 7.97 18.84
C LEU A 381 13.57 7.86 20.24
N GLN A 382 13.00 6.97 21.06
CA GLN A 382 13.46 6.71 22.42
C GLN A 382 13.42 5.21 22.73
N ARG A 383 14.42 4.74 23.48
CA ARG A 383 14.52 3.34 23.91
C ARG A 383 14.62 3.28 25.42
N PHE A 384 13.61 2.71 26.05
CA PHE A 384 13.52 2.54 27.49
C PHE A 384 14.05 1.16 27.84
N LYS A 385 15.19 1.10 28.53
CA LYS A 385 15.90 -0.15 28.82
C LYS A 385 15.94 -0.40 30.32
N VAL A 386 15.68 -1.64 30.70
CA VAL A 386 15.82 -2.15 32.06
C VAL A 386 16.75 -3.36 32.00
N TYR A 387 17.63 -3.48 32.99
CA TYR A 387 18.59 -4.59 33.10
C TYR A 387 18.41 -5.23 34.47
N GLY A 388 18.57 -6.55 34.53
CA GLY A 388 18.76 -7.26 35.80
C GLY A 388 20.09 -6.89 36.44
N ASP A 389 20.17 -7.09 37.75
CA ASP A 389 21.37 -6.73 38.51
C ASP A 389 22.54 -7.70 38.25
N ASP A 390 22.23 -8.99 38.18
CA ASP A 390 23.21 -10.07 38.09
C ASP A 390 23.18 -10.82 36.75
N PRO A 391 24.34 -11.33 36.27
CA PRO A 391 24.38 -12.25 35.15
C PRO A 391 23.65 -13.57 35.46
N LEU A 392 23.02 -14.15 34.45
CA LEU A 392 22.44 -15.48 34.52
C LEU A 392 23.55 -16.53 34.58
N ALA A 393 23.51 -17.40 35.60
CA ALA A 393 24.46 -18.50 35.74
C ALA A 393 24.24 -19.58 34.66
N GLU A 394 25.18 -20.51 34.50
CA GLU A 394 24.95 -21.71 33.66
C GLU A 394 23.75 -22.52 34.20
N GLY A 395 22.89 -23.01 33.31
CA GLY A 395 21.73 -23.86 33.65
C GLY A 395 20.38 -23.29 33.22
N GLU A 396 19.30 -23.87 33.73
CA GLU A 396 17.92 -23.48 33.44
C GLU A 396 17.51 -22.24 34.27
N HIS A 397 16.88 -21.26 33.61
CA HIS A 397 16.35 -20.06 34.24
C HIS A 397 14.95 -19.73 33.72
N GLN A 398 14.15 -19.10 34.57
CA GLN A 398 12.97 -18.36 34.17
C GLN A 398 13.27 -16.87 34.28
N VAL A 399 13.24 -16.16 33.15
CA VAL A 399 13.54 -14.72 33.06
C VAL A 399 12.32 -13.90 32.70
#